data_AF-A0A2I5T824-F1
#
_entry.id   AF-A0A2I5T824-F1
#
_cell.length_a   1.000
_cell.length_b   1.000
_cell.length_c   1.000
_cell.angle_alpha   90.00
_cell.angle_beta   90.00
_cell.angle_gamma   90.00
#
_symmetry.space_group_name_H-M   'P 1'
#
loop_
_entity.id
_entity.type
_entity.pdbx_description
1 polymer ?
#
loop_
_entity_poly.entity_id
_entity_poly.type
_entity_poly.pdbx_seq_one_letter_code
_entity_poly.pdbx_strand_id
1 'polypeptide(L)'
;MSEDLCCKDKVLLSVCTMDWCDLGVEFAKTIFSDVEVFCWDPGDAWPEHLENWEGDWIISYRGDFIFPERIYKRARKGAINLHPAPPRYRGLGSQHYAIYYGNETYGSTCHHMAHSVDSGQIIDVANFTIAPGATASSLRMHVGISCLQQFARLMCDYIVQGKPLPVSEYHWGERLYKQSELKNWMLTVRENEPDHRCFK
;
A
#
# COMPACT_ATOMS: atom_id res chain seq x y z
N MET A 1 -18.44 -16.31 26.63
CA MET A 1 -18.91 -15.52 25.47
C MET A 1 -18.28 -16.15 24.26
N SER A 2 -19.08 -16.65 23.32
CA SER A 2 -18.59 -17.41 22.16
C SER A 2 -17.67 -16.55 21.29
N GLU A 3 -16.47 -17.05 21.04
CA GLU A 3 -15.43 -16.49 20.16
C GLU A 3 -15.81 -16.68 18.68
N ASP A 4 -16.93 -16.12 18.24
CA ASP A 4 -17.19 -15.99 16.81
C ASP A 4 -16.41 -14.77 16.32
N LEU A 5 -15.21 -15.01 15.77
CA LEU A 5 -14.52 -14.03 14.92
C LEU A 5 -15.49 -13.50 13.85
N CYS A 6 -15.46 -12.18 13.62
CA CYS A 6 -16.55 -11.47 12.96
C CYS A 6 -16.66 -11.76 11.45
N CYS A 7 -15.56 -12.11 10.77
CA CYS A 7 -15.54 -12.37 9.34
C CYS A 7 -14.90 -13.73 9.00
N LYS A 8 -15.64 -14.58 8.27
CA LYS A 8 -15.18 -15.92 7.81
C LYS A 8 -14.49 -15.90 6.44
N ASP A 9 -14.27 -14.71 5.89
CA ASP A 9 -13.62 -14.56 4.59
C ASP A 9 -12.19 -15.08 4.65
N LYS A 10 -11.78 -15.83 3.62
CA LYS A 10 -10.40 -16.25 3.46
C LYS A 10 -9.58 -15.12 2.86
N VAL A 11 -8.58 -14.64 3.59
CA VAL A 11 -7.77 -13.47 3.23
C VAL A 11 -6.32 -13.85 3.05
N LEU A 12 -5.73 -13.43 1.93
CA LEU A 12 -4.27 -13.32 1.79
C LEU A 12 -3.86 -11.90 2.13
N LEU A 13 -3.18 -11.72 3.25
CA LEU A 13 -2.63 -10.44 3.66
C LEU A 13 -1.15 -10.37 3.25
N SER A 14 -0.88 -9.62 2.20
CA SER A 14 0.48 -9.38 1.69
C SER A 14 1.12 -8.20 2.42
N VAL A 15 2.31 -8.43 2.97
CA VAL A 15 3.12 -7.44 3.69
C VAL A 15 4.59 -7.60 3.30
N CYS A 16 5.43 -6.66 3.70
CA CYS A 16 6.89 -6.80 3.65
C CYS A 16 7.50 -6.42 5.00
N THR A 17 8.82 -6.59 5.15
CA THR A 17 9.50 -6.34 6.42
C THR A 17 9.65 -4.83 6.66
N MET A 18 8.68 -4.24 7.35
CA MET A 18 8.61 -2.80 7.57
C MET A 18 7.79 -2.43 8.80
N ASP A 19 8.07 -1.25 9.36
CA ASP A 19 7.26 -0.64 10.42
C ASP A 19 5.77 -0.70 10.07
N TRP A 20 4.95 -0.90 11.11
CA TRP A 20 3.48 -0.98 11.05
C TRP A 20 2.90 -2.25 10.43
N CYS A 21 3.66 -3.01 9.62
CA CYS A 21 3.19 -4.28 9.04
C CYS A 21 2.70 -5.26 10.11
N ASP A 22 3.49 -5.47 11.18
CA ASP A 22 3.10 -6.34 12.30
C ASP A 22 1.79 -5.90 12.95
N LEU A 23 1.60 -4.60 13.15
CA LEU A 23 0.38 -4.05 13.74
C LEU A 23 -0.82 -4.25 12.80
N GLY A 24 -0.63 -4.08 11.49
CA GLY A 24 -1.64 -4.38 10.48
C GLY A 24 -2.02 -5.87 10.45
N VAL A 25 -1.02 -6.77 10.56
CA VAL A 25 -1.22 -8.22 10.65
C VAL A 25 -2.02 -8.59 11.89
N GLU A 26 -1.60 -8.12 13.07
CA GLU A 26 -2.30 -8.40 14.32
C GLU A 26 -3.73 -7.84 14.31
N PHE A 27 -3.92 -6.64 13.78
CA PHE A 27 -5.25 -6.07 13.61
C PHE A 27 -6.14 -6.93 12.69
N ALA A 28 -5.63 -7.35 11.53
CA ALA A 28 -6.38 -8.20 10.61
C ALA A 28 -6.82 -9.54 11.24
N LYS A 29 -5.96 -10.15 12.06
CA LYS A 29 -6.28 -11.39 12.80
C LYS A 29 -7.39 -11.21 13.85
N THR A 30 -7.64 -9.99 14.33
CA THR A 30 -8.81 -9.71 15.20
C THR A 30 -10.13 -9.66 14.42
N ILE A 31 -10.06 -9.47 13.11
CA ILE A 31 -11.22 -9.26 12.24
C ILE A 31 -11.62 -10.54 11.51
N PHE A 32 -10.65 -11.22 10.91
CA PHE A 32 -10.84 -12.39 10.06
C PHE A 32 -10.43 -13.67 10.77
N SER A 33 -11.21 -14.73 10.60
CA SER A 33 -10.88 -16.06 11.13
C SER A 33 -9.93 -16.88 10.26
N ASP A 34 -9.74 -16.49 8.99
CA ASP A 34 -8.91 -17.21 8.02
C ASP A 34 -7.99 -16.21 7.30
N VAL A 35 -6.83 -15.93 7.92
CA VAL A 35 -5.81 -15.02 7.39
C VAL A 35 -4.53 -15.78 7.11
N GLU A 36 -4.15 -15.85 5.84
CA GLU A 36 -2.83 -16.25 5.39
C GLU A 36 -1.95 -15.00 5.28
N VAL A 37 -0.93 -14.89 6.13
CA VAL A 37 0.03 -13.78 6.08
C VAL A 37 1.14 -14.16 5.12
N PHE A 38 1.28 -13.39 4.04
CA PHE A 38 2.31 -13.55 3.04
C PHE A 38 3.31 -12.39 3.14
N CYS A 39 4.47 -12.68 3.72
CA CYS A 39 5.58 -11.72 3.79
C CYS A 39 6.54 -11.96 2.63
N TRP A 40 6.80 -10.93 1.83
CA TRP A 40 7.73 -10.99 0.70
C TRP A 40 8.44 -9.67 0.53
N ASP A 41 9.77 -9.74 0.45
CA ASP A 41 10.65 -8.60 0.22
C ASP A 41 11.35 -8.70 -1.14
N PRO A 42 11.73 -7.57 -1.77
CA PRO A 42 12.46 -7.59 -3.03
C PRO A 42 13.74 -8.43 -2.96
N GLY A 43 13.78 -9.51 -3.74
CA GLY A 43 14.89 -10.46 -3.78
C GLY A 43 14.51 -11.85 -3.28
N ASP A 44 13.38 -11.98 -2.59
CA ASP A 44 12.82 -13.26 -2.22
C ASP A 44 12.44 -14.09 -3.46
N ALA A 45 12.47 -15.41 -3.29
CA ALA A 45 12.08 -16.33 -4.35
C ALA A 45 10.61 -16.13 -4.76
N TRP A 46 10.27 -16.60 -5.96
CA TRP A 46 8.89 -16.63 -6.42
C TRP A 46 8.02 -17.50 -5.49
N PRO A 47 6.86 -17.00 -5.02
CA PRO A 47 6.01 -17.74 -4.08
C PRO A 47 5.12 -18.75 -4.82
N GLU A 48 5.66 -19.93 -5.13
CA GLU A 48 4.95 -20.96 -5.90
C GLU A 48 3.59 -21.37 -5.31
N HIS A 49 3.44 -21.34 -3.99
CA HIS A 49 2.17 -21.66 -3.31
C HIS A 49 1.01 -20.72 -3.72
N LEU A 50 1.31 -19.48 -4.14
CA LEU A 50 0.30 -18.54 -4.61
C LEU A 50 -0.25 -18.88 -6.00
N GLU A 51 0.42 -19.75 -6.76
CA GLU A 51 -0.04 -20.17 -8.10
C GLU A 51 -1.35 -20.96 -8.07
N ASN A 52 -1.77 -21.47 -6.91
CA ASN A 52 -3.06 -22.14 -6.72
C ASN A 52 -3.89 -21.50 -5.60
N TRP A 53 -3.50 -20.32 -5.12
CA TRP A 53 -4.21 -19.66 -4.06
C TRP A 53 -5.57 -19.14 -4.54
N GLU A 54 -6.61 -19.41 -3.75
CA GLU A 54 -7.97 -18.91 -3.92
C GLU A 54 -8.56 -18.50 -2.57
N GLY A 55 -9.36 -17.43 -2.57
CA GLY A 55 -9.97 -16.87 -1.37
C GLY A 55 -10.94 -15.75 -1.69
N ASP A 56 -11.32 -14.99 -0.67
CA ASP A 56 -12.26 -13.87 -0.80
C ASP A 56 -11.54 -12.55 -1.06
N TRP A 57 -10.47 -12.28 -0.30
CA TRP A 57 -9.71 -11.04 -0.42
C TRP A 57 -8.22 -11.31 -0.58
N ILE A 58 -7.59 -10.54 -1.47
CA ILE A 58 -6.16 -10.26 -1.38
C ILE A 58 -6.03 -8.82 -0.92
N ILE A 59 -5.29 -8.58 0.15
CA ILE A 59 -5.04 -7.23 0.65
C ILE A 59 -3.52 -7.05 0.74
N SER A 60 -2.97 -6.18 -0.10
CA SER A 60 -1.58 -5.74 0.02
C SER A 60 -1.53 -4.54 0.95
N TYR A 61 -1.12 -4.80 2.19
CA TYR A 61 -0.80 -3.76 3.16
C TYR A 61 0.70 -3.51 3.13
N ARG A 62 1.09 -2.47 2.37
CA ARG A 62 2.50 -2.08 2.22
C ARG A 62 3.40 -3.17 1.65
N GLY A 63 2.86 -4.20 1.01
CA GLY A 63 3.64 -5.27 0.38
C GLY A 63 4.29 -4.82 -0.93
N ASP A 64 5.52 -5.28 -1.18
CA ASP A 64 6.27 -4.98 -2.40
C ASP A 64 6.02 -6.00 -3.53
N PHE A 65 5.31 -7.09 -3.25
CA PHE A 65 5.01 -8.11 -4.24
C PHE A 65 3.97 -7.63 -5.26
N ILE A 66 4.37 -7.59 -6.53
CA ILE A 66 3.47 -7.27 -7.64
C ILE A 66 2.70 -8.52 -8.03
N PHE A 67 1.45 -8.62 -7.56
CA PHE A 67 0.57 -9.72 -7.92
C PHE A 67 0.27 -9.74 -9.41
N PRO A 68 0.55 -10.84 -10.12
CA PRO A 68 0.08 -11.02 -11.48
C PRO A 68 -1.44 -11.17 -11.54
N GLU A 69 -2.02 -10.80 -12.68
CA GLU A 69 -3.45 -10.88 -12.94
C GLU A 69 -4.05 -12.27 -12.71
N ARG A 70 -3.33 -13.33 -13.10
CA ARG A 70 -3.77 -14.72 -12.87
C ARG A 70 -3.92 -15.10 -11.39
N ILE A 71 -3.24 -14.37 -10.49
CA ILE A 71 -3.30 -14.59 -9.03
C ILE A 71 -4.34 -13.66 -8.42
N TYR A 72 -4.25 -12.34 -8.64
CA TYR A 72 -5.14 -11.42 -7.93
C TYR A 72 -6.62 -11.57 -8.31
N LYS A 73 -6.91 -12.04 -9.53
CA LYS A 73 -8.30 -12.33 -9.98
C LYS A 73 -8.95 -13.52 -9.28
N ARG A 74 -8.20 -14.30 -8.49
CA ARG A 74 -8.74 -15.42 -7.70
C ARG A 74 -9.29 -15.00 -6.34
N ALA A 75 -9.11 -13.74 -5.96
CA ALA A 75 -9.83 -13.15 -4.83
C ALA A 75 -11.27 -12.83 -5.26
N ARG A 76 -12.24 -13.60 -4.78
CA ARG A 76 -13.64 -13.55 -5.23
C ARG A 76 -14.33 -12.21 -4.97
N LYS A 77 -13.98 -11.53 -3.87
CA LYS A 77 -14.58 -10.26 -3.46
C LYS A 77 -13.72 -9.05 -3.85
N GLY A 78 -12.41 -9.21 -3.90
CA GLY A 78 -11.52 -8.22 -4.49
C GLY A 78 -10.06 -8.35 -4.08
N ALA A 79 -9.19 -7.72 -4.86
CA ALA A 79 -7.78 -7.56 -4.55
C ALA A 79 -7.47 -6.07 -4.37
N ILE A 80 -7.02 -5.69 -3.17
CA ILE A 80 -6.85 -4.30 -2.74
C ILE A 80 -5.38 -4.03 -2.42
N ASN A 81 -4.88 -2.85 -2.78
CA ASN A 81 -3.56 -2.38 -2.42
C ASN A 81 -3.65 -1.06 -1.63
N LEU A 82 -2.89 -0.97 -0.54
CA LEU A 82 -2.70 0.25 0.25
C LEU A 82 -1.35 0.87 -0.11
N HIS A 83 -1.40 1.77 -1.10
CA HIS A 83 -0.24 2.47 -1.63
C HIS A 83 0.17 3.66 -0.74
N PRO A 84 1.42 3.73 -0.25
CA PRO A 84 1.88 4.82 0.63
C PRO A 84 2.26 6.10 -0.14
N ALA A 85 1.42 6.51 -1.10
CA ALA A 85 1.56 7.77 -1.81
C ALA A 85 0.19 8.28 -2.32
N PRO A 86 0.05 9.60 -2.58
CA PRO A 86 -1.14 10.14 -3.25
C PRO A 86 -1.18 9.72 -4.73
N PRO A 87 -2.34 9.80 -5.41
CA PRO A 87 -2.51 9.27 -6.77
C PRO A 87 -1.57 9.85 -7.85
N ARG A 88 -0.99 11.03 -7.61
CA ARG A 88 0.01 11.65 -8.50
C ARG A 88 1.33 10.87 -8.57
N TYR A 89 1.62 10.02 -7.59
CA TYR A 89 2.86 9.27 -7.46
C TYR A 89 2.59 7.77 -7.53
N ARG A 90 2.64 7.19 -8.73
CA ARG A 90 2.58 5.74 -8.93
C ARG A 90 3.97 5.13 -8.83
N GLY A 91 4.09 3.92 -8.29
CA GLY A 91 5.36 3.23 -8.15
C GLY A 91 6.20 3.75 -6.97
N LEU A 92 7.51 3.86 -7.17
CA LEU A 92 8.48 3.87 -6.06
C LEU A 92 9.09 5.24 -5.77
N GLY A 93 9.55 5.42 -4.53
CA GLY A 93 10.36 6.57 -4.10
C GLY A 93 9.61 7.89 -3.98
N SER A 94 8.28 7.85 -3.99
CA SER A 94 7.37 8.98 -3.93
C SER A 94 7.69 9.98 -2.80
N GLN A 95 8.11 9.50 -1.62
CA GLN A 95 8.53 10.36 -0.51
C GLN A 95 9.75 11.23 -0.85
N HIS A 96 10.72 10.71 -1.60
CA HIS A 96 11.91 11.46 -2.00
C HIS A 96 11.53 12.55 -2.99
N TYR A 97 10.71 12.21 -3.99
CA TYR A 97 10.21 13.16 -4.98
C TYR A 97 9.35 14.26 -4.35
N ALA A 98 8.41 13.92 -3.47
CA ALA A 98 7.54 14.89 -2.83
C ALA A 98 8.33 15.92 -2.02
N ILE A 99 9.34 15.46 -1.28
CA ILE A 99 10.22 16.33 -0.49
C ILE A 99 11.12 17.18 -1.38
N TYR A 100 11.69 16.60 -2.45
CA TYR A 100 12.55 17.31 -3.39
C TYR A 100 11.81 18.37 -4.20
N TYR A 101 10.63 18.05 -4.72
CA TYR A 101 9.81 18.99 -5.49
C TYR A 101 8.96 19.93 -4.62
N GLY A 102 9.26 20.03 -3.32
CA GLY A 102 8.61 20.99 -2.43
C GLY A 102 7.09 20.84 -2.34
N ASN A 103 6.56 19.61 -2.39
CA ASN A 103 5.11 19.41 -2.27
C ASN A 103 4.61 19.87 -0.89
N GLU A 104 3.45 20.53 -0.88
CA GLU A 104 2.80 21.01 0.35
C GLU A 104 1.93 19.95 1.02
N THR A 105 1.46 18.98 0.24
CA THR A 105 0.59 17.90 0.69
C THR A 105 1.13 16.55 0.25
N TYR A 106 0.80 15.53 1.03
CA TYR A 106 1.10 14.15 0.74
C TYR A 106 -0.06 13.26 1.23
N GLY A 107 0.07 11.95 1.05
CA GLY A 107 -1.03 11.06 1.37
C GLY A 107 -0.78 9.61 1.05
N SER A 108 -1.83 8.80 1.19
CA SER A 108 -1.88 7.39 0.83
C SER A 108 -3.16 7.08 0.05
N THR A 109 -3.10 6.03 -0.77
CA THR A 109 -4.18 5.64 -1.68
C THR A 109 -4.56 4.18 -1.46
N CYS A 110 -5.83 3.93 -1.15
CA CYS A 110 -6.43 2.60 -1.16
C CYS A 110 -7.12 2.38 -2.50
N HIS A 111 -6.80 1.29 -3.19
CA HIS A 111 -7.34 1.03 -4.52
C HIS A 111 -7.41 -0.46 -4.85
N HIS A 112 -8.24 -0.80 -5.84
CA HIS A 112 -8.24 -2.12 -6.44
C HIS A 112 -6.92 -2.38 -7.19
N MET A 113 -6.40 -3.61 -7.14
CA MET A 113 -5.32 -4.05 -8.01
C MET A 113 -5.80 -4.08 -9.47
N ALA A 114 -4.89 -3.81 -10.40
CA ALA A 114 -5.16 -3.78 -11.83
C ALA A 114 -3.95 -4.29 -12.61
N HIS A 115 -4.05 -4.31 -13.94
CA HIS A 115 -2.98 -4.80 -14.81
C HIS A 115 -1.67 -3.99 -14.69
N SER A 116 -1.76 -2.68 -14.49
CA SER A 116 -0.59 -1.81 -14.27
C SER A 116 -0.47 -1.46 -12.78
N VAL A 117 0.78 -1.25 -12.34
CA VAL A 117 1.08 -0.81 -10.96
C VAL A 117 0.37 0.51 -10.67
N ASP A 118 -0.31 0.56 -9.53
CA ASP A 118 -1.04 1.72 -9.01
C ASP A 118 -1.93 2.38 -10.07
N SER A 119 -2.84 1.60 -10.67
CA SER A 119 -3.71 2.09 -11.75
C SER A 119 -5.16 1.65 -11.65
N GLY A 120 -5.54 0.89 -10.61
CA GLY A 120 -6.90 0.39 -10.46
C GLY A 120 -7.85 1.41 -9.86
N GLN A 121 -9.15 1.09 -9.83
CA GLN A 121 -10.17 2.00 -9.29
C GLN A 121 -9.83 2.40 -7.86
N ILE A 122 -9.76 3.70 -7.60
CA ILE A 122 -9.45 4.25 -6.29
C ILE A 122 -10.69 4.13 -5.39
N ILE A 123 -10.47 3.68 -4.17
CA ILE A 123 -11.47 3.51 -3.11
C ILE A 123 -11.41 4.69 -2.15
N ASP A 124 -10.22 5.02 -1.64
CA ASP A 124 -10.02 6.08 -0.65
C ASP A 124 -8.64 6.75 -0.83
N VAL A 125 -8.58 8.06 -0.58
CA VAL A 125 -7.34 8.84 -0.57
C VAL A 125 -7.27 9.63 0.73
N ALA A 126 -6.26 9.35 1.55
CA ALA A 126 -5.98 10.12 2.75
C ALA A 126 -4.93 11.18 2.40
N ASN A 127 -5.20 12.44 2.70
CA ASN A 127 -4.27 13.54 2.48
C ASN A 127 -3.89 14.21 3.80
N PHE A 128 -2.66 14.71 3.88
CA PHE A 128 -2.17 15.51 5.00
C PHE A 128 -1.17 16.56 4.51
N THR A 129 -1.02 17.63 5.30
CA THR A 129 -0.03 18.70 5.04
C THR A 129 1.37 18.22 5.40
N ILE A 130 2.34 18.47 4.51
CA ILE A 130 3.76 18.23 4.80
C ILE A 130 4.25 19.34 5.74
N ALA A 131 4.77 18.96 6.90
CA ALA A 131 5.30 19.92 7.86
C ALA A 131 6.53 20.66 7.29
N PRO A 132 6.74 21.94 7.64
CA PRO A 132 7.99 22.63 7.34
C PRO A 132 9.20 21.84 7.85
N GLY A 133 10.19 21.64 7.00
CA GLY A 133 11.41 20.89 7.35
C GLY A 133 11.25 19.36 7.38
N ALA A 134 10.09 18.80 7.02
CA ALA A 134 9.92 17.36 6.90
C ALA A 134 10.98 16.72 5.99
N THR A 135 11.45 15.54 6.34
CA THR A 135 12.40 14.73 5.56
C THR A 135 11.67 13.57 4.87
N ALA A 136 12.36 12.84 3.99
CA ALA A 136 11.79 11.65 3.38
C ALA A 136 11.48 10.58 4.44
N SER A 137 12.33 10.43 5.46
CA SER A 137 12.09 9.51 6.58
C SER A 137 10.88 9.92 7.44
N SER A 138 10.74 11.19 7.79
CA SER A 138 9.56 11.64 8.55
C SER A 138 8.26 11.47 7.75
N LEU A 139 8.35 11.68 6.43
CA LEU A 139 7.20 11.50 5.54
C LEU A 139 6.81 10.03 5.42
N ARG A 140 7.79 9.12 5.34
CA ARG A 140 7.59 7.66 5.36
C ARG A 140 6.86 7.22 6.64
N MET A 141 7.22 7.80 7.79
CA MET A 141 6.55 7.50 9.06
C MET A 141 5.11 8.00 9.08
N HIS A 142 4.87 9.25 8.68
CA HIS A 142 3.51 9.82 8.65
C HIS A 142 2.59 9.02 7.72
N VAL A 143 3.04 8.72 6.49
CA VAL A 143 2.23 7.95 5.55
C VAL A 143 2.01 6.50 6.02
N GLY A 144 2.91 5.94 6.84
CA GLY A 144 2.67 4.66 7.55
C GLY A 144 1.44 4.69 8.43
N ILE A 145 1.32 5.74 9.26
CA ILE A 145 0.15 5.94 10.12
C ILE A 145 -1.11 6.16 9.27
N SER A 146 -1.03 6.97 8.20
CA SER A 146 -2.16 7.19 7.29
C SER A 146 -2.63 5.89 6.63
N CYS A 147 -1.71 5.04 6.16
CA CYS A 147 -2.04 3.72 5.62
C CYS A 147 -2.70 2.82 6.67
N LEU A 148 -2.21 2.80 7.92
CA LEU A 148 -2.82 2.02 9.00
C LEU A 148 -4.25 2.47 9.29
N GLN A 149 -4.50 3.78 9.33
CA GLN A 149 -5.85 4.34 9.50
C GLN A 149 -6.77 3.97 8.32
N GLN A 150 -6.28 4.06 7.09
CA GLN A 150 -7.03 3.63 5.90
C GLN A 150 -7.34 2.13 5.91
N PHE A 151 -6.38 1.31 6.32
CA PHE A 151 -6.52 -0.13 6.45
C PHE A 151 -7.59 -0.49 7.49
N ALA A 152 -7.57 0.17 8.65
CA ALA A 152 -8.61 -0.01 9.67
C ALA A 152 -10.01 0.36 9.16
N ARG A 153 -10.15 1.49 8.45
CA ARG A 153 -11.44 1.89 7.83
C ARG A 153 -11.90 0.88 6.79
N LEU A 154 -11.01 0.44 5.90
CA LEU A 154 -11.33 -0.57 4.88
C LEU A 154 -11.96 -1.81 5.52
N MET A 155 -11.37 -2.30 6.61
CA MET A 155 -11.87 -3.49 7.31
C MET A 155 -13.14 -3.22 8.09
N CYS A 156 -13.12 -2.27 9.02
CA CYS A 156 -14.21 -2.05 9.98
C CYS A 156 -15.46 -1.46 9.33
N ASP A 157 -15.30 -0.50 8.42
CA ASP A 157 -16.43 0.28 7.91
C ASP A 157 -17.08 -0.41 6.70
N TYR A 158 -16.30 -1.20 5.95
CA TYR A 158 -16.73 -1.83 4.70
C TYR A 158 -16.72 -3.36 4.73
N ILE A 159 -15.55 -4.00 4.88
CA ILE A 159 -15.44 -5.46 4.72
C ILE A 159 -16.27 -6.20 5.77
N VAL A 160 -16.10 -5.88 7.06
CA VAL A 160 -16.85 -6.49 8.16
C VAL A 160 -18.35 -6.27 8.02
N GLN A 161 -18.73 -5.10 7.51
CA GLN A 161 -20.13 -4.71 7.34
C GLN A 161 -20.76 -5.30 6.05
N GLY A 162 -19.97 -5.98 5.21
CA GLY A 162 -20.42 -6.46 3.90
C GLY A 162 -20.87 -5.34 2.97
N LYS A 163 -20.39 -4.11 3.17
CA LYS A 163 -20.78 -2.96 2.34
C LYS A 163 -19.97 -2.93 1.05
N PRO A 164 -20.55 -2.42 -0.05
CA PRO A 164 -19.79 -2.14 -1.26
C PRO A 164 -18.66 -1.15 -0.96
N LEU A 165 -17.50 -1.36 -1.60
CA LEU A 165 -16.38 -0.43 -1.50
C LEU A 165 -16.72 0.86 -2.27
N PRO A 166 -16.37 2.05 -1.74
CA PRO A 166 -16.58 3.32 -2.42
C PRO A 166 -15.84 3.41 -3.76
N VAL A 167 -16.35 4.27 -4.63
CA VAL A 167 -15.69 4.69 -5.87
C VAL A 167 -15.30 6.14 -5.69
N SER A 168 -13.99 6.39 -5.64
CA SER A 168 -13.44 7.73 -5.48
C SER A 168 -13.45 8.52 -6.78
N GLU A 169 -13.61 9.85 -6.68
CA GLU A 169 -13.47 10.79 -7.80
C GLU A 169 -12.00 11.14 -8.11
N TYR A 170 -11.05 10.68 -7.29
CA TYR A 170 -9.63 10.86 -7.57
C TYR A 170 -9.20 10.02 -8.76
N HIS A 171 -8.21 10.53 -9.50
CA HIS A 171 -7.62 9.87 -10.66
C HIS A 171 -6.13 9.69 -10.48
N TRP A 172 -5.60 8.59 -11.00
CA TRP A 172 -4.17 8.33 -11.02
C TRP A 172 -3.44 9.32 -11.93
N GLY A 173 -2.25 9.74 -11.52
CA GLY A 173 -1.32 10.44 -12.40
C GLY A 173 -0.82 9.52 -13.52
N GLU A 174 -0.43 10.12 -14.63
CA GLU A 174 0.01 9.34 -15.81
C GLU A 174 1.37 8.66 -15.58
N ARG A 175 2.27 9.31 -14.82
CA ARG A 175 3.65 8.86 -14.65
C ARG A 175 3.75 7.70 -13.66
N LEU A 176 4.37 6.60 -14.11
CA LEU A 176 4.84 5.49 -13.28
C LEU A 176 6.32 5.67 -12.95
N TYR A 177 6.65 5.80 -11.66
CA TYR A 177 8.02 5.95 -11.19
C TYR A 177 8.66 4.58 -10.95
N LYS A 178 9.61 4.20 -11.80
CA LYS A 178 10.25 2.87 -11.78
C LYS A 178 11.50 2.85 -10.92
N GLN A 179 11.85 1.67 -10.38
CA GLN A 179 13.05 1.49 -9.57
C GLN A 179 14.35 1.90 -10.27
N SER A 180 14.48 1.59 -11.57
CA SER A 180 15.65 1.94 -12.36
C SER A 180 15.85 3.45 -12.50
N GLU A 181 14.75 4.19 -12.70
CA GLU A 181 14.75 5.65 -12.81
C GLU A 181 15.03 6.31 -11.46
N LEU A 182 14.40 5.79 -10.40
CA LEU A 182 14.62 6.26 -9.03
C LEU A 182 16.09 6.17 -8.64
N LYS A 183 16.73 5.02 -8.88
CA LYS A 183 18.14 4.82 -8.54
C LYS A 183 19.04 5.86 -9.21
N ASN A 184 18.88 6.07 -10.53
CA ASN A 184 19.68 7.04 -11.27
C ASN A 184 19.40 8.47 -10.79
N TRP A 185 18.13 8.83 -10.60
CA TRP A 185 17.73 10.14 -10.10
C TRP A 185 18.32 10.41 -8.71
N MET A 186 18.28 9.46 -7.79
CA MET A 186 18.84 9.61 -6.45
C MET A 186 20.35 9.84 -6.47
N LEU A 187 21.09 9.14 -7.35
CA LEU A 187 22.54 9.35 -7.51
C LEU A 187 22.84 10.76 -7.99
N THR A 188 22.17 11.21 -9.05
CA THR A 188 22.36 12.55 -9.61
C THR A 188 21.99 13.66 -8.63
N VAL A 189 20.86 13.54 -7.92
CA VAL A 189 20.46 14.56 -6.95
C VAL A 189 21.41 14.56 -5.75
N ARG A 190 21.92 13.41 -5.31
CA ARG A 190 22.85 13.33 -4.19
C ARG A 190 24.22 13.92 -4.53
N GLU A 191 24.66 13.81 -5.77
CA GLU A 191 25.89 14.45 -6.24
C GLU A 191 25.78 15.98 -6.23
N ASN A 192 24.63 16.53 -6.61
CA ASN A 192 24.43 17.98 -6.71
C ASN A 192 24.00 18.62 -5.37
N GLU A 193 23.16 17.93 -4.59
CA GLU A 193 22.57 18.43 -3.35
C GLU A 193 22.63 17.36 -2.23
N PRO A 194 23.85 16.99 -1.77
CA PRO A 194 24.07 15.86 -0.86
C PRO A 194 23.32 16.00 0.47
N ASP A 195 23.14 17.23 0.96
CA ASP A 195 22.49 17.54 2.24
C ASP A 195 20.98 17.75 2.12
N HIS A 196 20.40 17.61 0.93
CA HIS A 196 18.97 17.84 0.71
C HIS A 196 18.14 16.89 1.58
N ARG A 197 17.08 17.44 2.18
CA ARG A 197 16.16 16.72 3.09
C ARG A 197 15.46 15.50 2.48
N CYS A 198 15.51 15.33 1.16
CA CYS A 198 15.02 14.11 0.51
C CYS A 198 15.92 12.89 0.76
N PHE A 199 17.16 13.06 1.23
CA PHE A 199 18.04 11.95 1.62
C PHE A 199 18.06 11.68 3.12
N LYS A 200 17.29 12.47 3.88
CA LYS A 200 17.16 12.37 5.33
C LYS A 200 15.82 11.71 5.69
#